data_AF-A0A661BP14-F1
#
_entry.id   AF-A0A661BP14-F1
#
_cell.length_a   1.000
_cell.length_b   1.000
_cell.length_c   1.000
_cell.angle_alpha   90.00
_cell.angle_beta   90.00
_cell.angle_gamma   90.00
#
_symmetry.space_group_name_H-M   'P 1'
#
loop_
_entity.id
_entity.type
_entity.pdbx_description
1 polymer ?
#
loop_
_entity_poly.entity_id
_entity_poly.type
_entity_poly.pdbx_seq_one_letter_code
_entity_poly.pdbx_strand_id
1 'polypeptide(L)' 'RSIETQVLVNNGQTVVLGGIYETEQRETITKVPYLGDIPFLGVFFRSTRTESKKTELLIFVTPKILKEGSSIY' A
#
# COMPACT_ATOMS: atom_id res chain seq x y z
N ARG A 1 -1.25 13.46 4.71
CA ARG A 1 -1.04 13.04 3.31
C ARG A 1 -2.30 13.42 2.54
N SER A 2 -2.25 14.38 1.63
CA SER A 2 -3.35 14.76 0.73
C SER A 2 -2.98 14.36 -0.69
N ILE A 3 -3.95 13.89 -1.48
CA ILE A 3 -3.82 13.56 -2.90
C ILE A 3 -4.83 14.45 -3.63
N GLU A 4 -4.37 15.17 -4.65
CA GLU A 4 -5.19 16.02 -5.51
C GLU A 4 -5.15 15.44 -6.92
N THR A 5 -6.31 15.02 -7.45
CA THR A 5 -6.43 14.42 -8.78
C THR A 5 -7.64 15.03 -9.50
N GLN A 6 -7.53 15.18 -10.82
CA GLN A 6 -8.62 15.65 -11.67
C GLN A 6 -9.06 14.50 -12.58
N VAL A 7 -10.35 14.17 -12.56
CA VAL A 7 -10.93 13.12 -13.39
C VAL A 7 -12.23 13.59 -14.03
N LEU A 8 -12.51 13.10 -15.24
CA LEU A 8 -13.73 13.40 -15.97
C LEU A 8 -14.61 12.15 -15.99
N VAL A 9 -15.80 12.25 -15.39
CA VAL A 9 -16.70 11.12 -15.13
C VAL A 9 -18.16 11.50 -15.36
N ASN A 10 -18.96 10.55 -15.84
CA ASN A 10 -20.39 10.79 -16.03
C ASN A 10 -21.17 10.61 -14.71
N ASN A 11 -22.35 11.23 -14.64
CA ASN A 11 -23.26 11.08 -13.50
C ASN A 11 -23.57 9.61 -13.19
N GLY A 12 -23.40 9.21 -11.93
CA GLY A 12 -23.69 7.86 -11.45
C GLY A 12 -22.66 6.80 -11.81
N GLN A 13 -21.59 7.12 -12.54
CA GLN A 13 -20.52 6.17 -12.84
C GLN A 13 -19.46 6.17 -11.74
N THR A 14 -19.13 4.99 -11.21
CA THR A 14 -18.03 4.84 -10.25
C THR A 14 -16.70 4.84 -10.98
N VAL A 15 -15.78 5.72 -10.58
CA VAL A 15 -14.41 5.75 -11.06
C VAL A 15 -13.45 5.34 -9.93
N VAL A 16 -12.36 4.69 -10.32
CA VAL A 16 -11.21 4.46 -9.45
C VAL A 16 -10.26 5.63 -9.64
N LEU A 17 -10.14 6.49 -8.63
CA LEU A 17 -9.22 7.66 -8.69
C LEU A 17 -7.75 7.24 -8.57
N GLY A 18 -7.52 6.05 -8.02
CA GLY A 18 -6.21 5.50 -7.74
C GLY A 18 -6.17 4.83 -6.38
N GLY A 19 -4.96 4.53 -5.94
CA GLY A 19 -4.71 3.83 -4.69
C GLY A 19 -3.29 4.05 -4.19
N ILE A 20 -3.03 3.67 -2.94
CA ILE A 20 -1.67 3.59 -2.41
C ILE A 20 -1.26 2.12 -2.48
N TYR A 21 -0.21 1.83 -3.23
CA TYR A 21 0.44 0.52 -3.26
C TYR A 21 1.81 0.64 -2.58
N GLU A 22 1.89 0.20 -1.32
CA GLU A 22 3.11 0.28 -0.53
C GLU A 22 3.61 -1.13 -0.21
N THR A 23 4.86 -1.41 -0.56
CA THR A 23 5.56 -2.66 -0.25
C THR A 23 6.79 -2.32 0.59
N GLU A 24 6.81 -2.75 1.84
CA GLU A 24 7.97 -2.65 2.73
C GLU A 24 8.59 -4.04 2.87
N GLN A 25 9.85 -4.18 2.49
CA GLN A 25 10.66 -5.37 2.77
C GLN A 25 11.71 -5.00 3.82
N ARG A 26 11.71 -5.74 4.93
CA ARG A 26 12.65 -5.58 6.02
C ARG A 26 13.43 -6.87 6.22
N GLU A 27 14.73 -6.81 6.00
CA GLU A 27 15.65 -7.88 6.36
C GLU A 27 16.38 -7.51 7.65
N THR A 28 16.27 -8.35 8.67
CA THR A 28 16.99 -8.20 9.93
C THR A 28 17.92 -9.39 10.10
N ILE A 29 19.23 -9.13 10.17
CA ILE A 29 20.25 -10.16 10.36
C ILE A 29 20.83 -9.99 11.77
N THR A 30 20.55 -10.96 12.63
CA THR A 30 21.16 -11.07 13.96
C THR A 30 22.24 -12.13 13.89
N LYS A 31 23.49 -11.78 14.19
CA LYS A 31 24.62 -12.73 14.13
C LYS A 31 25.52 -12.64 15.34
N VAL A 32 26.14 -13.75 15.71
CA VAL A 32 27.21 -13.77 16.72
C VAL A 32 28.46 -13.12 16.10
N PRO A 33 29.09 -12.12 16.76
CA PRO A 33 30.33 -11.53 16.27
C PRO A 33 31.42 -12.58 16.04
N TYR A 34 32.23 -12.42 15.00
CA TYR A 34 33.27 -13.36 14.53
C TYR A 34 32.76 -14.69 13.97
N LEU A 35 31.86 -15.40 14.66
CA LEU A 35 31.36 -16.72 14.23
C LEU A 35 30.34 -16.67 13.09
N GLY A 36 29.54 -15.61 13.01
CA GLY A 36 28.50 -15.45 11.99
C GLY A 36 29.03 -15.20 10.57
N ASP A 37 30.31 -14.84 10.44
CA ASP A 37 30.95 -14.53 9.15
C ASP A 37 31.83 -15.68 8.62
N ILE A 38 31.89 -16.81 9.34
CA ILE A 38 32.65 -17.99 8.90
C ILE A 38 32.00 -18.57 7.63
N PRO A 39 32.74 -18.72 6.52
CA PRO A 39 32.21 -19.38 5.33
C PRO A 39 31.80 -20.83 5.65
N PHE A 40 30.73 -21.32 5.01
CA PHE A 40 30.10 -22.63 5.24
C PHE A 40 29.41 -22.82 6.61
N LEU A 41 29.98 -22.32 7.72
CA LEU A 41 29.47 -22.57 9.08
C LEU A 41 28.71 -21.39 9.71
N GLY A 42 28.89 -20.17 9.22
CA GLY A 42 28.30 -18.96 9.80
C GLY A 42 26.77 -18.93 9.79
N VAL A 43 26.13 -19.78 8.96
CA VAL A 43 24.67 -19.95 8.92
C VAL A 43 24.12 -20.47 10.26
N PHE A 44 24.85 -21.31 11.00
CA PHE A 44 24.42 -21.82 12.30
C PHE A 44 24.49 -20.77 13.43
N PHE A 45 25.25 -19.69 13.21
CA PHE A 45 25.49 -18.61 14.18
C PHE A 45 24.85 -17.28 13.77
N ARG A 46 23.94 -17.32 12.79
CA ARG A 46 23.14 -16.17 12.36
C ARG A 46 21.68 -16.54 12.25
N SER A 47 20.82 -15.57 12.54
CA SER A 47 19.38 -15.63 12.32
C SER A 47 19.01 -14.50 11.38
N THR A 48 18.45 -14.87 10.23
CA THR A 48 17.89 -13.91 9.27
C THR A 48 16.38 -13.93 9.43
N ARG A 49 15.79 -12.76 9.64
CA ARG A 49 14.35 -12.55 9.66
C ARG A 49 13.98 -11.62 8.52
N THR A 50 13.17 -12.14 7.60
CA THR A 50 12.61 -11.36 6.49
C THR A 50 11.15 -11.09 6.78
N GLU A 51 10.79 -9.81 6.83
CA GLU A 51 9.41 -9.37 6.95
C GLU A 51 9.00 -8.64 5.67
N SER A 52 7.84 -9.01 5.14
CA SER A 52 7.24 -8.38 3.98
C SER A 52 5.88 -7.82 4.39
N LYS A 53 5.72 -6.51 4.30
CA LYS A 53 4.46 -5.82 4.58
C LYS A 53 3.93 -5.22 3.29
N LYS A 54 2.69 -5.58 2.98
CA LYS A 54 1.97 -5.10 1.80
C LYS A 54 0.76 -4.29 2.26
N THR A 55 0.60 -3.08 1.75
CA THR A 55 -0.55 -2.22 2.04
C THR A 55 -1.16 -1.75 0.74
N GLU A 56 -2.44 -2.07 0.55
CA GLU A 56 -3.23 -1.69 -0.63
C GLU A 56 -4.41 -0.84 -0.17
N LEU A 57 -4.49 0.38 -0.67
CA LEU A 57 -5.64 1.27 -0.48
C LEU A 57 -6.23 1.57 -1.86
N LEU A 58 -7.55 1.44 -2.01
CA LEU A 58 -8.28 1.84 -3.22
C LEU A 58 -9.30 2.91 -2.89
N ILE A 59 -9.38 3.94 -3.73
CA ILE A 59 -10.32 5.06 -3.57
C ILE A 59 -11.30 5.06 -4.73
N PHE A 60 -12.59 4.92 -4.40
CA PHE A 60 -13.70 4.93 -5.33
C PHE A 60 -14.52 6.20 -5.16
N VAL A 61 -14.92 6.81 -6.28
CA VAL A 61 -15.81 7.98 -6.27
C VAL A 61 -16.93 7.77 -7.28
N THR A 62 -18.16 8.07 -6.84
CA THR A 62 -19.37 8.02 -7.67
C THR A 62 -20.04 9.40 -7.61
N PRO A 63 -19.98 10.21 -8.68
CA PRO A 63 -20.61 11.52 -8.69
C PRO A 63 -22.14 11.36 -8.81
N LYS A 64 -22.89 12.24 -8.15
CA LYS A 64 -24.35 12.34 -8.31
C LYS A 64 -24.74 13.78 -8.64
N ILE A 65 -25.20 14.02 -9.86
CA ILE A 65 -25.73 15.30 -10.32
C ILE A 65 -27.19 15.39 -9.86
N LEU A 66 -27.47 16.36 -8.99
CA LEU A 66 -28.83 16.74 -8.61
C LEU A 66 -29.33 17.80 -9.60
N LYS A 67 -30.52 17.61 -10.17
CA LYS A 67 -31.18 18.65 -10.96
C LYS A 67 -32.01 19.51 -10.01
N GLU A 68 -31.71 20.81 -9.92
CA GLU A 68 -32.57 21.77 -9.23
C GLU A 68 -33.96 21.73 -9.88
N GLY A 69 -34.98 21.37 -9.09
CA GLY A 69 -36.37 21.26 -9.56
C GLY A 69 -37.06 19.91 -9.32
N SER A 70 -36.38 18.88 -8.79
CA SER A 70 -37.11 17.75 -8.22
C SER A 70 -37.67 18.17 -6.86
N SER A 71 -38.90 18.70 -6.89
CA SER A 71 -39.74 18.97 -5.73
C SER A 71 -39.54 17.88 -4.67
N ILE A 72 -38.92 18.25 -3.56
CA ILE A 72 -39.04 17.50 -2.29
C ILE A 72 -40.37 17.95 -1.68
N TYR A 73 -41.46 17.51 -2.31
CA TYR A 73 -42.83 17.47 -1.80
C TYR A 73 -43.54 16.35 -2.54
#